data_AF-A0A0Q6TJ96-F1
#
_entry.id   AF-A0A0Q6TJ96-F1
#
_cell.length_a   1.000
_cell.length_b   1.000
_cell.length_c   1.000
_cell.angle_alpha   90.00
_cell.angle_beta   90.00
_cell.angle_gamma   90.00
#
_symmetry.space_group_name_H-M   'P 1'
#
loop_
_entity.id
_entity.type
_entity.pdbx_description
1 polymer ?
#
loop_
_entity_poly.entity_id
_entity_poly.type
_entity_poly.pdbx_seq_one_letter_code
_entity_poly.pdbx_strand_id
1 'polypeptide(L)'
;MSLQFVASAAAAAPCDGSSDPCTIDLDRASANFATGAASYYAEAVLVNGTDAYYGANPQFLPTLQITHSAGSDGFTFQPQMYASVGGSGIQGLFEVAATLQFTGLSFTAEPGYQITGLQAVVKGSFSLVGNGYGGLALPGPLQWVDQNFTATVPLDPAAADFQTGFTVAASYVEGEEGTALSYGTGSASIDSVAFIVSVSPVPEPGPWAMLAAGGALLPWLVKRRSRRSQGARSNPPLTRV
;
A
#
# COMPACT_ATOMS: atom_id res chain seq x y z
N MET A 1 7.49 -39.77 16.65
CA MET A 1 7.41 -38.37 17.10
C MET A 1 6.45 -37.66 16.15
N SER A 2 5.25 -37.32 16.61
CA SER A 2 4.24 -36.62 15.83
C SER A 2 4.55 -35.12 15.83
N LEU A 3 5.09 -34.59 14.74
CA LEU A 3 5.22 -33.15 14.55
C LEU A 3 3.83 -32.59 14.28
N GLN A 4 3.32 -31.75 15.18
CA GLN A 4 2.06 -31.04 15.01
C GLN A 4 2.25 -29.97 13.94
N PHE A 5 1.59 -30.14 12.80
CA PHE A 5 1.55 -29.15 11.73
C PHE A 5 0.58 -28.04 12.13
N VAL A 6 1.12 -26.84 12.33
CA VAL A 6 0.31 -25.63 12.51
C VAL A 6 0.27 -24.95 11.14
N ALA A 7 -0.86 -25.09 10.45
CA ALA A 7 -1.17 -24.10 9.41
C ALA A 7 -1.19 -22.73 10.10
N SER A 8 -0.36 -21.79 9.63
CA SER A 8 -0.41 -20.42 10.13
C SER A 8 -1.73 -19.84 9.64
N ALA A 9 -2.73 -19.79 10.51
CA ALA A 9 -4.05 -19.29 10.15
C ALA A 9 -3.95 -17.86 9.63
N ALA A 10 -4.68 -17.57 8.55
CA ALA A 10 -4.85 -16.21 8.04
C ALA A 10 -5.23 -15.27 9.18
N ALA A 11 -4.43 -14.23 9.39
CA ALA A 11 -4.66 -13.25 10.43
C ALA A 11 -4.92 -11.87 9.80
N ALA A 12 -6.15 -11.39 10.04
CA ALA A 12 -6.57 -10.03 9.74
C ALA A 12 -5.97 -9.08 10.78
N ALA A 13 -5.28 -8.03 10.34
CA ALA A 13 -4.67 -7.02 11.21
C ALA A 13 -5.67 -5.89 11.46
N PRO A 14 -6.11 -5.64 12.71
CA PRO A 14 -7.14 -4.65 12.99
C PRO A 14 -6.58 -3.22 13.02
N CYS A 15 -7.35 -2.26 12.50
CA CYS A 15 -7.13 -0.82 12.75
C CYS A 15 -7.62 -0.44 14.15
N ASP A 16 -8.75 -0.99 14.57
CA ASP A 16 -9.48 -0.71 15.82
C ASP A 16 -10.14 -1.97 16.45
N GLY A 17 -10.09 -3.10 15.75
CA GLY A 17 -10.69 -4.39 16.15
C GLY A 17 -12.04 -4.67 15.48
N SER A 18 -12.55 -3.74 14.67
CA SER A 18 -13.85 -3.84 14.01
C SER A 18 -13.72 -4.22 12.52
N SER A 19 -14.84 -4.67 11.94
CA SER A 19 -15.01 -4.83 10.50
C SER A 19 -15.41 -3.53 9.80
N ASP A 20 -15.59 -2.44 10.56
CA ASP A 20 -16.06 -1.17 10.04
C ASP A 20 -14.93 -0.42 9.31
N PRO A 21 -15.27 0.54 8.42
CA PRO A 21 -14.26 1.37 7.79
C PRO A 21 -13.38 2.08 8.83
N CYS A 22 -12.07 2.10 8.59
CA CYS A 22 -11.11 2.72 9.50
C CYS A 22 -10.29 3.78 8.74
N THR A 23 -9.88 4.83 9.45
CA THR A 23 -9.02 5.89 8.90
C THR A 23 -7.80 6.10 9.79
N ILE A 24 -6.63 6.23 9.16
CA ILE A 24 -5.37 6.53 9.80
C ILE A 24 -4.91 7.90 9.30
N ASP A 25 -4.67 8.81 10.24
CA ASP A 25 -4.17 10.15 9.97
C ASP A 25 -2.64 10.11 9.73
N LEU A 26 -2.20 10.64 8.58
CA LEU A 26 -0.80 10.77 8.19
C LEU A 26 -0.36 12.24 8.12
N ASP A 27 -1.07 13.16 8.78
CA ASP A 27 -0.88 14.62 8.83
C ASP A 27 -1.37 15.37 7.58
N ARG A 28 -0.75 15.16 6.41
CA ARG A 28 -1.16 15.85 5.16
C ARG A 28 -2.00 14.98 4.22
N ALA A 29 -2.16 13.71 4.59
CA ALA A 29 -3.04 12.75 3.93
C ALA A 29 -3.63 11.81 4.99
N SER A 30 -4.67 11.10 4.61
CA SER A 30 -5.32 10.06 5.41
C SER A 30 -5.37 8.76 4.61
N ALA A 31 -5.09 7.63 5.28
CA ALA A 31 -5.26 6.30 4.72
C ALA A 31 -6.59 5.73 5.19
N ASN A 32 -7.46 5.34 4.27
CA ASN A 32 -8.79 4.83 4.53
C ASN A 32 -8.88 3.36 4.12
N PHE A 33 -9.37 2.52 5.03
CA PHE A 33 -9.58 1.10 4.82
C PHE A 33 -11.08 0.86 4.79
N ALA A 34 -11.59 0.31 3.68
CA ALA A 34 -13.02 0.09 3.47
C ALA A 34 -13.63 -0.92 4.45
N THR A 35 -12.82 -1.85 4.96
CA THR A 35 -13.26 -2.93 5.85
C THR A 35 -12.20 -3.19 6.93
N GLY A 36 -11.91 -2.19 7.78
CA GLY A 36 -11.01 -2.26 8.96
C GLY A 36 -10.05 -3.44 9.00
N ALA A 37 -10.31 -4.39 9.91
CA ALA A 37 -9.48 -5.60 10.08
C ALA A 37 -9.45 -6.53 8.86
N ALA A 38 -10.51 -6.57 8.04
CA ALA A 38 -10.62 -7.43 6.87
C ALA A 38 -9.92 -6.87 5.62
N SER A 39 -9.48 -5.61 5.65
CA SER A 39 -8.74 -4.98 4.56
C SER A 39 -7.31 -5.47 4.43
N TYR A 40 -6.84 -6.32 5.33
CA TYR A 40 -5.49 -6.88 5.32
C TYR A 40 -5.53 -8.40 5.50
N TYR A 41 -4.71 -9.09 4.71
CA TYR A 41 -4.57 -10.54 4.74
C TYR A 41 -3.09 -10.92 4.62
N ALA A 42 -2.61 -11.79 5.52
CA ALA A 42 -1.34 -12.47 5.35
C ALA A 42 -1.45 -13.93 5.75
N GLU A 43 -0.85 -14.78 4.93
CA GLU A 43 -0.86 -16.22 5.12
C GLU A 43 0.44 -16.83 4.62
N ALA A 44 0.91 -17.87 5.32
CA ALA A 44 1.97 -18.74 4.87
C ALA A 44 1.48 -20.20 5.01
N VAL A 45 1.52 -20.95 3.92
CA VAL A 45 0.96 -22.30 3.83
C VAL A 45 2.03 -23.26 3.34
N LEU A 46 2.13 -24.39 4.05
CA LEU A 46 2.85 -25.56 3.58
C LEU A 46 2.04 -26.21 2.46
N VAL A 47 2.54 -26.11 1.23
CA VAL A 47 1.91 -26.70 0.04
C VAL A 47 2.26 -28.17 -0.06
N ASN A 48 3.50 -28.54 0.26
CA ASN A 48 3.97 -29.92 0.19
C ASN A 48 5.11 -30.22 1.17
N GLY A 49 5.20 -31.50 1.56
CA GLY A 49 6.27 -32.06 2.36
C GLY A 49 6.17 -31.75 3.86
N THR A 50 7.26 -31.97 4.58
CA THR A 50 7.33 -31.81 6.04
C THR A 50 8.58 -31.08 6.53
N ASP A 51 9.59 -30.91 5.65
CA ASP A 51 10.81 -30.16 5.94
C ASP A 51 10.66 -28.68 5.55
N ALA A 52 9.91 -27.97 6.38
CA ALA A 52 9.66 -26.56 6.18
C ALA A 52 9.55 -25.82 7.52
N TYR A 53 10.08 -24.61 7.55
CA TYR A 53 9.88 -23.63 8.61
C TYR A 53 9.28 -22.38 8.00
N TYR A 54 8.06 -22.01 8.41
CA TYR A 54 7.33 -20.90 7.81
C TYR A 54 6.44 -20.23 8.84
N GLY A 55 6.09 -18.97 8.55
CA GLY A 55 5.19 -18.21 9.38
C GLY A 55 4.76 -16.92 8.70
N ALA A 56 3.58 -16.45 9.09
CA ALA A 56 3.11 -15.10 8.87
C ALA A 56 2.69 -14.55 10.23
N ASN A 57 3.30 -13.44 10.67
CA ASN A 57 2.96 -12.82 11.94
C ASN A 57 2.54 -11.37 11.71
N PRO A 58 1.31 -11.16 11.21
CA PRO A 58 0.86 -9.82 10.89
C PRO A 58 0.77 -8.97 12.16
N GLN A 59 1.46 -7.84 12.14
CA GLN A 59 1.39 -6.85 13.21
C GLN A 59 0.01 -6.18 13.24
N PHE A 60 -0.42 -5.75 14.42
CA PHE A 60 -1.62 -4.92 14.56
C PHE A 60 -1.38 -3.55 13.87
N LEU A 61 -2.33 -3.01 13.11
CA LEU A 61 -2.18 -1.67 12.51
C LEU A 61 -1.90 -0.52 13.53
N PRO A 62 -2.29 -0.57 14.83
CA PRO A 62 -1.84 0.45 15.79
C PRO A 62 -0.33 0.50 16.06
N THR A 63 0.49 -0.48 15.60
CA THR A 63 1.96 -0.41 15.63
C THR A 63 2.59 0.10 14.33
N LEU A 64 1.78 0.70 13.43
CA LEU A 64 2.28 1.35 12.22
C LEU A 64 3.28 2.46 12.54
N GLN A 65 4.44 2.40 11.88
CA GLN A 65 5.41 3.47 11.94
C GLN A 65 5.04 4.52 10.89
N ILE A 66 4.43 5.62 11.34
CA ILE A 66 4.14 6.77 10.48
C ILE A 66 5.46 7.46 10.16
N THR A 67 5.67 7.77 8.88
CA THR A 67 6.86 8.43 8.38
C THR A 67 6.48 9.75 7.72
N HIS A 68 7.11 10.84 8.17
CA HIS A 68 6.95 12.16 7.59
C HIS A 68 8.27 12.60 6.95
N SER A 69 8.19 13.09 5.72
CA SER A 69 9.31 13.68 4.99
C SER A 69 8.90 15.03 4.37
N ALA A 70 9.85 15.80 3.84
CA ALA A 70 9.56 17.13 3.29
C ALA A 70 8.45 17.14 2.21
N GLY A 71 8.29 16.06 1.44
CA GLY A 71 7.32 15.95 0.35
C GLY A 71 6.49 14.67 0.37
N SER A 72 6.56 13.88 1.43
CA SER A 72 5.79 12.64 1.53
C SER A 72 5.38 12.32 2.95
N ASP A 73 4.24 11.66 3.08
CA ASP A 73 3.81 10.98 4.30
C ASP A 73 3.59 9.51 4.00
N GLY A 74 3.48 8.69 5.03
CA GLY A 74 3.35 7.26 4.81
C GLY A 74 3.34 6.47 6.09
N PHE A 75 3.20 5.16 5.93
CA PHE A 75 3.31 4.22 7.04
C PHE A 75 4.06 2.97 6.59
N THR A 76 4.78 2.37 7.54
CA THR A 76 5.45 1.08 7.34
C THR A 76 4.79 0.00 8.17
N PHE A 77 4.55 -1.13 7.52
CA PHE A 77 3.99 -2.35 8.06
C PHE A 77 5.03 -3.48 7.98
N GLN A 78 5.09 -4.34 9.00
CA GLN A 78 6.04 -5.46 9.09
C GLN A 78 5.27 -6.79 9.20
N PRO A 79 4.97 -7.46 8.07
CA PRO A 79 4.20 -8.72 8.09
C PRO A 79 4.94 -9.88 8.76
N GLN A 80 6.27 -9.79 8.86
CA GLN A 80 7.15 -10.89 9.29
C GLN A 80 6.77 -12.22 8.62
N MET A 81 6.57 -12.18 7.30
CA MET A 81 6.31 -13.40 6.53
C MET A 81 7.64 -14.03 6.14
N TYR A 82 7.81 -15.31 6.42
CA TYR A 82 9.01 -16.04 6.07
C TYR A 82 8.70 -17.50 5.75
N ALA A 83 9.57 -18.09 4.93
CA ALA A 83 9.61 -19.52 4.68
C ALA A 83 11.05 -19.96 4.45
N SER A 84 11.34 -21.16 4.91
CA SER A 84 12.57 -21.91 4.65
C SER A 84 12.18 -23.37 4.40
N VAL A 85 12.71 -23.96 3.33
CA VAL A 85 12.43 -25.34 2.92
C VAL A 85 13.72 -26.06 2.58
N GLY A 86 13.77 -27.36 2.90
CA GLY A 86 14.93 -28.21 2.64
C GLY A 86 16.10 -28.00 3.62
N GLY A 87 17.17 -28.77 3.41
CA GLY A 87 18.40 -28.68 4.20
C GLY A 87 18.50 -29.66 5.37
N SER A 88 17.42 -30.37 5.72
CA SER A 88 17.42 -31.36 6.80
C SER A 88 17.90 -32.76 6.40
N GLY A 89 18.02 -33.03 5.09
CA GLY A 89 18.31 -34.38 4.56
C GLY A 89 17.10 -35.32 4.54
N ILE A 90 15.89 -34.82 4.80
CA ILE A 90 14.66 -35.59 4.64
C ILE A 90 14.35 -35.74 3.16
N GLN A 91 14.07 -36.97 2.71
CA GLN A 91 13.72 -37.24 1.32
C GLN A 91 12.35 -36.68 0.96
N GLY A 92 12.28 -35.98 -0.18
CA GLY A 92 11.01 -35.49 -0.71
C GLY A 92 11.13 -34.13 -1.39
N LEU A 93 9.96 -33.61 -1.75
CA LEU A 93 9.75 -32.25 -2.22
C LEU A 93 9.04 -31.46 -1.11
N PHE A 94 9.56 -30.28 -0.81
CA PHE A 94 9.06 -29.39 0.21
C PHE A 94 8.70 -28.07 -0.43
N GLU A 95 7.51 -27.55 -0.18
CA GLU A 95 7.02 -26.34 -0.82
C GLU A 95 6.19 -25.51 0.13
N VAL A 96 6.48 -24.22 0.20
CA VAL A 96 5.74 -23.22 0.97
C VAL A 96 5.37 -22.06 0.05
N ALA A 97 4.15 -21.58 0.19
CA ALA A 97 3.67 -20.36 -0.43
C ALA A 97 3.25 -19.36 0.64
N ALA A 98 3.54 -18.08 0.43
CA ALA A 98 3.04 -17.00 1.27
C ALA A 98 2.38 -15.93 0.42
N THR A 99 1.28 -15.37 0.93
CA THR A 99 0.51 -14.32 0.28
C THR A 99 0.21 -13.21 1.27
N LEU A 100 0.34 -11.98 0.80
CA LEU A 100 0.01 -10.73 1.47
C LEU A 100 -0.93 -9.93 0.58
N GLN A 101 -2.01 -9.42 1.15
CA GLN A 101 -2.97 -8.61 0.42
C GLN A 101 -3.51 -7.47 1.28
N PHE A 102 -3.67 -6.31 0.64
CA PHE A 102 -4.42 -5.17 1.12
C PHE A 102 -5.59 -4.94 0.16
N THR A 103 -6.80 -4.81 0.70
CA THR A 103 -8.05 -4.64 -0.08
C THR A 103 -8.89 -3.51 0.49
N GLY A 104 -9.43 -2.67 -0.38
CA GLY A 104 -10.21 -1.50 -0.01
C GLY A 104 -9.36 -0.38 0.60
N LEU A 105 -8.08 -0.29 0.24
CA LEU A 105 -7.21 0.79 0.71
C LEU A 105 -7.33 1.99 -0.23
N SER A 106 -7.48 3.18 0.33
CA SER A 106 -7.46 4.44 -0.42
C SER A 106 -6.78 5.54 0.38
N PHE A 107 -6.33 6.58 -0.30
CA PHE A 107 -5.65 7.71 0.29
C PHE A 107 -6.33 9.01 -0.12
N THR A 108 -6.58 9.86 0.87
CA THR A 108 -7.20 11.17 0.70
C THR A 108 -6.25 12.26 1.14
N ALA A 109 -6.12 13.33 0.36
CA ALA A 109 -5.33 14.49 0.78
C ALA A 109 -6.12 15.30 1.83
N GLU A 110 -5.42 15.83 2.83
CA GLU A 110 -6.03 16.78 3.76
C GLU A 110 -6.25 18.15 3.09
N PRO A 111 -7.19 18.98 3.59
CA PRO A 111 -7.45 20.30 3.03
C PRO A 111 -6.19 21.16 2.90
N GLY A 112 -5.99 21.74 1.71
CA GLY A 112 -4.79 22.53 1.41
C GLY A 112 -3.64 21.71 0.81
N TYR A 113 -3.78 20.39 0.70
CA TYR A 113 -2.82 19.49 0.06
C TYR A 113 -3.45 18.71 -1.10
N GLN A 114 -2.59 18.22 -1.98
CA GLN A 114 -2.92 17.28 -3.05
C GLN A 114 -1.92 16.13 -3.03
N ILE A 115 -2.42 14.92 -3.27
CA ILE A 115 -1.58 13.75 -3.52
C ILE A 115 -1.05 13.82 -4.95
N THR A 116 0.27 13.73 -5.08
CA THR A 116 1.01 13.80 -6.35
C THR A 116 1.53 12.44 -6.80
N GLY A 117 1.53 11.46 -5.90
CA GLY A 117 1.89 10.08 -6.21
C GLY A 117 1.68 9.19 -4.99
N LEU A 118 1.50 7.89 -5.24
CA LEU A 118 1.44 6.87 -4.22
C LEU A 118 2.29 5.68 -4.68
N GLN A 119 3.07 5.12 -3.77
CA GLN A 119 3.82 3.91 -4.04
C GLN A 119 3.86 3.00 -2.81
N ALA A 120 3.81 1.68 -3.05
CA ALA A 120 4.17 0.68 -2.06
C ALA A 120 5.62 0.23 -2.28
N VAL A 121 6.39 0.14 -1.21
CA VAL A 121 7.76 -0.34 -1.19
C VAL A 121 7.82 -1.63 -0.38
N VAL A 122 8.12 -2.74 -1.04
CA VAL A 122 8.25 -4.05 -0.40
C VAL A 122 9.72 -4.37 -0.24
N LYS A 123 10.12 -4.82 0.95
CA LYS A 123 11.47 -5.30 1.22
C LYS A 123 11.43 -6.69 1.81
N GLY A 124 12.40 -7.50 1.43
CA GLY A 124 12.52 -8.87 1.88
C GLY A 124 13.81 -9.52 1.43
N SER A 125 13.89 -10.82 1.67
CA SER A 125 14.99 -11.66 1.21
C SER A 125 14.48 -12.83 0.40
N PHE A 126 15.30 -13.31 -0.53
CA PHE A 126 15.01 -14.50 -1.33
C PHE A 126 16.31 -15.19 -1.70
N SER A 127 16.39 -16.49 -1.43
CA SER A 127 17.59 -17.28 -1.67
C SER A 127 17.21 -18.70 -2.07
N LEU A 128 17.87 -19.21 -3.11
CA LEU A 128 17.74 -20.57 -3.59
C LEU A 128 19.15 -21.15 -3.75
N VAL A 129 19.34 -22.39 -3.29
CA VAL A 129 20.61 -23.10 -3.40
C VAL A 129 20.33 -24.52 -3.92
N GLY A 130 21.21 -25.02 -4.78
CA GLY A 130 21.09 -26.35 -5.37
C GLY A 130 19.80 -26.48 -6.17
N ASN A 131 19.01 -27.51 -5.88
CA ASN A 131 17.71 -27.78 -6.50
C ASN A 131 16.54 -27.07 -5.79
N GLY A 132 16.81 -25.92 -5.18
CA GLY A 132 15.78 -24.98 -4.73
C GLY A 132 15.17 -24.23 -5.92
N TYR A 133 13.86 -24.05 -5.91
CA TYR A 133 13.13 -23.28 -6.92
C TYR A 133 11.99 -22.48 -6.27
N GLY A 134 11.46 -21.50 -6.98
CA GLY A 134 10.44 -20.61 -6.44
C GLY A 134 10.38 -19.29 -7.18
N GLY A 135 9.59 -18.36 -6.67
CA GLY A 135 9.47 -17.04 -7.25
C GLY A 135 8.85 -16.03 -6.30
N LEU A 136 9.06 -14.75 -6.63
CA LEU A 136 8.40 -13.63 -5.98
C LEU A 136 7.23 -13.18 -6.85
N ALA A 137 6.05 -13.04 -6.25
CA ALA A 137 4.89 -12.43 -6.88
C ALA A 137 4.85 -10.95 -6.47
N LEU A 138 5.63 -10.11 -7.16
CA LEU A 138 5.74 -8.67 -6.88
C LEU A 138 5.28 -7.86 -8.12
N PRO A 139 4.30 -6.95 -7.99
CA PRO A 139 3.72 -6.23 -9.12
C PRO A 139 4.56 -5.03 -9.61
N GLY A 140 5.86 -4.97 -9.31
CA GLY A 140 6.72 -3.83 -9.64
C GLY A 140 8.18 -4.20 -9.88
N PRO A 141 9.00 -3.23 -10.38
CA PRO A 141 10.42 -3.42 -10.60
C PRO A 141 11.15 -3.86 -9.32
N LEU A 142 12.04 -4.84 -9.48
CA LEU A 142 12.87 -5.38 -8.42
C LEU A 142 14.29 -4.83 -8.49
N GLN A 143 14.80 -4.37 -7.36
CA GLN A 143 16.19 -4.04 -7.15
C GLN A 143 16.79 -5.03 -6.15
N TRP A 144 17.90 -5.64 -6.53
CA TRP A 144 18.57 -6.67 -5.73
C TRP A 144 19.86 -6.13 -5.12
N VAL A 145 20.10 -6.49 -3.86
CA VAL A 145 21.37 -6.31 -3.16
C VAL A 145 21.64 -7.63 -2.44
N ASP A 146 22.53 -8.44 -3.02
CA ASP A 146 22.78 -9.83 -2.61
C ASP A 146 21.48 -10.66 -2.61
N GLN A 147 21.09 -11.22 -1.46
CA GLN A 147 19.85 -11.98 -1.28
C GLN A 147 18.64 -11.09 -0.94
N ASN A 148 18.85 -9.79 -0.73
CA ASN A 148 17.79 -8.86 -0.37
C ASN A 148 17.22 -8.20 -1.61
N PHE A 149 15.90 -7.99 -1.61
CA PHE A 149 15.22 -7.28 -2.68
C PHE A 149 14.46 -6.07 -2.13
N THR A 150 14.30 -5.07 -2.99
CA THR A 150 13.35 -3.98 -2.83
C THR A 150 12.49 -3.91 -4.08
N ALA A 151 11.17 -3.99 -3.92
CA ALA A 151 10.21 -3.75 -4.99
C ALA A 151 9.54 -2.39 -4.76
N THR A 152 9.37 -1.60 -5.81
CA THR A 152 8.58 -0.36 -5.74
C THR A 152 7.42 -0.45 -6.71
N VAL A 153 6.21 -0.26 -6.19
CA VAL A 153 4.96 -0.45 -6.92
C VAL A 153 4.20 0.87 -6.91
N PRO A 154 4.03 1.54 -8.07
CA PRO A 154 3.15 2.71 -8.13
C PRO A 154 1.70 2.26 -7.96
N LEU A 155 0.93 2.98 -7.15
CA LEU A 155 -0.47 2.70 -6.87
C LEU A 155 -1.33 3.91 -7.18
N ASP A 156 -2.61 3.69 -7.45
CA ASP A 156 -3.61 4.75 -7.54
C ASP A 156 -4.06 5.14 -6.13
N PRO A 157 -3.96 6.42 -5.71
CA PRO A 157 -4.49 6.88 -4.44
C PRO A 157 -5.97 6.55 -4.21
N ALA A 158 -6.80 6.51 -5.26
CA ALA A 158 -8.21 6.20 -5.14
C ALA A 158 -8.50 4.70 -4.96
N ALA A 159 -7.57 3.83 -5.38
CA ALA A 159 -7.69 2.37 -5.31
C ALA A 159 -6.30 1.74 -5.14
N ALA A 160 -5.84 1.73 -3.89
CA ALA A 160 -4.49 1.31 -3.51
C ALA A 160 -4.42 -0.17 -3.09
N ASP A 161 -5.29 -1.01 -3.66
CA ASP A 161 -5.28 -2.45 -3.44
C ASP A 161 -3.93 -3.02 -3.88
N PHE A 162 -3.37 -3.88 -3.05
CA PHE A 162 -2.01 -4.36 -3.22
C PHE A 162 -1.93 -5.82 -2.83
N GLN A 163 -1.36 -6.65 -3.71
CA GLN A 163 -1.10 -8.06 -3.43
C GLN A 163 0.34 -8.40 -3.76
N THR A 164 0.96 -9.19 -2.89
CA THR A 164 2.27 -9.77 -3.12
C THR A 164 2.41 -11.11 -2.43
N GLY A 165 3.47 -11.84 -2.74
CA GLY A 165 3.75 -13.12 -2.11
C GLY A 165 5.05 -13.70 -2.61
N PHE A 166 5.31 -14.92 -2.17
CA PHE A 166 6.41 -15.73 -2.66
C PHE A 166 6.03 -17.20 -2.64
N THR A 167 6.74 -17.97 -3.46
CA THR A 167 6.77 -19.42 -3.37
C THR A 167 8.22 -19.86 -3.26
N VAL A 168 8.47 -20.82 -2.39
CA VAL A 168 9.78 -21.47 -2.26
C VAL A 168 9.59 -22.96 -2.14
N ALA A 169 10.39 -23.69 -2.88
CA ALA A 169 10.39 -25.13 -2.91
C ALA A 169 11.82 -25.66 -2.98
N ALA A 170 12.03 -26.84 -2.43
CA ALA A 170 13.30 -27.54 -2.51
C ALA A 170 13.08 -29.04 -2.49
N SER A 171 13.95 -29.78 -3.18
CA SER A 171 13.92 -31.24 -3.16
C SER A 171 15.21 -31.83 -2.64
N TYR A 172 15.08 -32.94 -1.92
CA TYR A 172 16.20 -33.78 -1.50
C TYR A 172 15.95 -35.22 -1.93
N VAL A 173 16.96 -35.80 -2.59
CA VAL A 173 16.95 -37.20 -3.03
C VAL A 173 18.22 -37.86 -2.51
N GLU A 174 18.05 -38.90 -1.68
CA GLU A 174 19.15 -39.72 -1.20
C GLU A 174 19.62 -40.66 -2.31
N GLY A 175 20.94 -40.73 -2.51
CA GLY A 175 21.59 -41.65 -3.44
C GLY A 175 21.91 -42.99 -2.81
N GLU A 176 22.34 -43.94 -3.64
CA GLU A 176 22.58 -45.34 -3.23
C GLU A 176 23.64 -45.51 -2.13
N GLU A 177 24.56 -44.54 -1.99
CA GLU A 177 25.64 -44.57 -0.99
C GLU A 177 25.29 -43.82 0.31
N GLY A 178 24.03 -43.39 0.50
CA GLY A 178 23.63 -42.52 1.62
C GLY A 178 24.10 -41.07 1.48
N THR A 179 24.69 -40.72 0.34
CA THR A 179 25.02 -39.35 -0.06
C THR A 179 23.86 -38.72 -0.84
N ALA A 180 23.68 -37.41 -0.74
CA ALA A 180 22.66 -36.71 -1.51
C ALA A 180 22.90 -36.82 -3.03
N LEU A 181 21.96 -37.44 -3.76
CA LEU A 181 21.90 -37.40 -5.23
C LEU A 181 21.42 -36.03 -5.71
N SER A 182 20.51 -35.41 -4.94
CA SER A 182 19.97 -34.08 -5.18
C SER A 182 19.82 -33.37 -3.84
N TYR A 183 20.26 -32.12 -3.78
CA TYR A 183 20.12 -31.26 -2.62
C TYR A 183 19.62 -29.89 -3.04
N GLY A 184 18.64 -29.37 -2.32
CA GLY A 184 18.16 -28.00 -2.49
C GLY A 184 17.77 -27.39 -1.15
N THR A 185 17.93 -26.07 -1.05
CA THR A 185 17.33 -25.26 0.01
C THR A 185 16.73 -24.01 -0.62
N GLY A 186 15.62 -23.55 -0.05
CA GLY A 186 15.03 -22.26 -0.42
C GLY A 186 14.66 -21.49 0.82
N SER A 187 14.91 -20.19 0.83
CA SER A 187 14.38 -19.28 1.84
C SER A 187 13.84 -18.02 1.20
N ALA A 188 12.77 -17.49 1.78
CA ALA A 188 12.18 -16.22 1.38
C ALA A 188 11.57 -15.52 2.57
N SER A 189 11.58 -14.20 2.55
CA SER A 189 10.88 -13.37 3.52
C SER A 189 10.31 -12.12 2.88
N ILE A 190 9.23 -11.60 3.46
CA ILE A 190 8.76 -10.23 3.27
C ILE A 190 8.82 -9.57 4.65
N ASP A 191 9.80 -8.70 4.81
CA ASP A 191 10.16 -8.11 6.10
C ASP A 191 9.33 -6.84 6.35
N SER A 192 9.11 -6.03 5.31
CA SER A 192 8.35 -4.79 5.43
C SER A 192 7.65 -4.38 4.14
N VAL A 193 6.50 -3.72 4.30
CA VAL A 193 5.78 -3.01 3.25
C VAL A 193 5.54 -1.59 3.71
N ALA A 194 6.02 -0.60 2.96
CA ALA A 194 5.82 0.82 3.25
C ALA A 194 4.95 1.47 2.17
N PHE A 195 3.90 2.17 2.58
CA PHE A 195 3.11 3.02 1.69
C PHE A 195 3.64 4.43 1.80
N ILE A 196 4.07 5.01 0.69
CA ILE A 196 4.64 6.36 0.60
C ILE A 196 3.74 7.20 -0.30
N VAL A 197 3.08 8.17 0.32
CA VAL A 197 2.18 9.15 -0.29
C VAL A 197 2.98 10.42 -0.54
N SER A 198 3.21 10.77 -1.80
CA SER A 198 3.82 12.05 -2.16
C SER A 198 2.76 13.15 -2.13
N VAL A 199 2.97 14.20 -1.34
CA VAL A 199 2.02 15.28 -1.13
C VAL A 199 2.64 16.63 -1.47
N SER A 200 1.82 17.54 -1.98
CA SER A 200 2.22 18.93 -2.21
C SER A 200 1.11 19.88 -1.78
N PRO A 201 1.44 21.10 -1.34
CA PRO A 201 0.43 22.12 -1.09
C PRO A 201 -0.35 22.43 -2.37
N VAL A 202 -1.67 22.55 -2.28
CA VAL A 202 -2.48 23.07 -3.37
C VAL A 202 -2.12 24.55 -3.53
N PRO A 203 -1.72 25.00 -4.73
CA PRO A 203 -1.50 26.42 -4.96
C PRO A 203 -2.80 27.17 -4.68
N GLU A 204 -2.82 27.99 -3.64
CA GLU A 204 -3.92 28.91 -3.44
C GLU A 204 -4.02 29.81 -4.69
N PRO A 205 -5.24 30.13 -5.17
CA PRO A 205 -5.39 31.14 -6.19
C PRO A 205 -4.71 32.41 -5.66
N GLY A 206 -3.62 32.80 -6.32
CA GLY A 206 -2.75 33.85 -5.81
C GLY A 206 -3.55 35.12 -5.48
N PRO A 207 -3.10 35.95 -4.53
CA PRO A 207 -3.83 37.15 -4.12
C PRO A 207 -4.24 38.02 -5.31
N TRP A 208 -3.42 38.06 -6.36
CA TRP A 208 -3.68 38.75 -7.63
C TRP A 208 -4.84 38.16 -8.44
N ALA A 209 -5.08 36.85 -8.39
CA ALA A 209 -6.21 36.19 -9.07
C ALA A 209 -7.53 36.55 -8.39
N MET A 210 -7.56 36.55 -7.05
CA MET A 210 -8.69 37.03 -6.26
C MET A 210 -8.93 38.54 -6.48
N LEU A 211 -7.86 39.34 -6.55
CA LEU A 211 -7.93 40.78 -6.77
C LEU A 211 -8.36 41.11 -8.21
N ALA A 212 -7.93 40.32 -9.21
CA ALA A 212 -8.37 40.45 -10.59
C ALA A 212 -9.83 40.03 -10.76
N ALA A 213 -10.27 38.94 -10.12
CA ALA A 213 -11.66 38.51 -10.12
C ALA A 213 -12.58 39.53 -9.43
N GLY A 214 -12.19 40.02 -8.25
CA GLY A 214 -12.89 41.12 -7.56
C GLY A 214 -12.88 42.41 -8.38
N GLY A 215 -11.74 42.74 -8.97
CA GLY A 215 -11.53 43.91 -9.84
C GLY A 215 -12.35 43.87 -11.14
N ALA A 216 -12.64 42.69 -11.68
CA ALA A 216 -13.50 42.51 -12.85
C ALA A 216 -15.00 42.54 -12.50
N LEU A 217 -15.37 42.06 -11.31
CA LEU A 217 -16.76 42.08 -10.82
C LEU A 217 -17.25 43.49 -10.46
N LEU A 218 -16.37 44.34 -9.91
CA LEU A 218 -16.70 45.72 -9.52
C LEU A 218 -17.24 46.58 -10.68
N PRO A 219 -16.58 46.71 -11.84
CA PRO A 219 -17.09 47.51 -12.96
C PRO A 219 -18.36 46.91 -13.57
N TRP A 220 -18.54 45.59 -13.53
CA TRP A 220 -19.77 44.94 -13.99
C TRP A 220 -20.97 45.27 -13.08
N LEU A 221 -20.78 45.24 -11.76
CA LEU A 221 -21.80 45.62 -10.79
C LEU A 221 -22.15 47.12 -10.87
N VAL A 222 -21.14 47.98 -11.07
CA VAL A 222 -21.33 49.43 -11.26
C VAL A 222 -22.15 49.71 -12.53
N LYS A 223 -21.86 49.00 -13.64
CA LYS A 223 -22.58 49.16 -14.92
C LYS A 223 -24.03 48.65 -14.85
N ARG A 224 -24.33 47.68 -13.97
CA ARG A 224 -25.70 47.24 -13.68
C ARG A 224 -26.48 48.25 -12.85
N ARG A 225 -25.83 48.92 -11.90
CA ARG A 225 -26.47 49.93 -11.04
C ARG A 225 -26.84 51.20 -11.83
N SER A 226 -25.94 51.67 -12.71
CA SER A 226 -26.18 52.89 -13.50
C SER A 226 -27.35 52.77 -14.49
N ARG A 227 -27.55 51.59 -15.10
CA ARG A 227 -28.70 51.32 -15.99
C ARG A 227 -30.05 51.32 -15.27
N ARG A 228 -30.08 51.01 -13.96
CA ARG A 228 -31.30 51.02 -13.16
C ARG A 228 -31.70 52.44 -12.74
N SER A 229 -30.73 53.35 -12.62
CA SER A 229 -30.95 54.74 -12.21
C SER A 229 -31.35 55.67 -13.36
N GLN A 230 -31.01 55.33 -14.62
CA GLN A 230 -31.37 56.15 -15.79
C GLN A 230 -32.82 55.94 -16.28
N GLY A 231 -33.48 54.83 -15.93
CA GLY A 231 -34.88 54.56 -16.32
C GLY A 231 -35.95 55.32 -15.52
N ALA A 232 -35.58 56.05 -14.45
CA ALA A 232 -36.54 56.69 -13.54
C ALA A 232 -36.73 58.21 -13.76
N ARG A 233 -36.13 58.81 -14.80
CA ARG A 233 -36.18 60.28 -15.02
C ARG A 233 -36.87 60.76 -16.30
N SER A 234 -37.43 59.89 -17.13
CA SER A 234 -38.18 60.31 -18.32
C SER A 234 -39.69 60.30 -18.06
N ASN A 235 -40.19 61.27 -17.29
CA ASN A 235 -41.59 61.66 -17.34
C ASN A 235 -41.65 63.13 -17.81
N PRO A 236 -42.15 63.42 -19.03
CA PRO A 236 -42.27 64.79 -19.49
C PRO A 236 -43.46 65.49 -18.79
N PRO A 237 -43.40 66.82 -18.55
CA PRO A 237 -44.48 67.54 -17.92
C PRO A 237 -45.68 67.72 -18.87
N LEU A 238 -46.87 67.43 -18.35
CA LEU A 238 -48.16 67.73 -18.98
C LEU A 238 -48.35 69.24 -19.13
N THR A 239 -48.31 69.76 -20.36
CA THR A 239 -48.85 71.07 -20.71
C THR A 239 -50.38 71.00 -20.74
N ARG A 240 -51.02 71.68 -19.77
CA ARG A 240 -52.46 72.01 -19.80
C ARG A 240 -52.73 73.10 -20.83
N VAL A 241 -53.81 72.92 -21.59
CA VAL A 241 -54.61 73.97 -22.25
C VAL A 241 -55.96 74.01 -21.55
#